data_AF-A0A2G9TD08-F1
#
_entry.id   AF-A0A2G9TD08-F1
#
_cell.length_a   1.000
_cell.length_b   1.000
_cell.length_c   1.000
_cell.angle_alpha   90.00
_cell.angle_beta   90.00
_cell.angle_gamma   90.00
#
_symmetry.space_group_name_H-M   'P 1'
#
loop_
_entity.id
_entity.type
_entity.pdbx_description
1 polymer ?
#
loop_
_entity_poly.entity_id
_entity_poly.type
_entity_poly.pdbx_seq_one_letter_code
_entity_poly.pdbx_strand_id
1 'polypeptide(L)'
;MQNNNSAAAETKAKINPFTRMPYSKKYWQIWEKRRNLPVWEYKEKFMEILHNNQCMTLVGETGSGKTTQIPQWCVDYVRQRAIPGQRRLVACTQPRRVAAMSVAARVADEMDVQLGQEVGYSIRFEDCVSAQTILKYCTDGMFFGLFKYVEKRIYQDKGVIFL
;
A
#
# COMPACT_ATOMS: atom_id res chain seq x y z
N MET A 1 29.62 -16.41 36.55
CA MET A 1 28.15 -16.34 36.38
C MET A 1 27.74 -14.88 36.55
N GLN A 2 26.73 -14.41 35.79
CA GLN A 2 26.33 -13.00 35.53
C GLN A 2 27.11 -12.38 34.35
N ASN A 3 26.53 -11.81 33.29
CA ASN A 3 25.14 -11.46 32.97
C ASN A 3 24.96 -11.44 31.44
N ASN A 4 24.14 -12.35 30.89
CA ASN A 4 23.66 -12.32 29.50
C ASN A 4 22.45 -11.38 29.40
N ASN A 5 22.66 -10.06 29.44
CA ASN A 5 21.53 -9.11 29.42
C ASN A 5 21.77 -7.84 28.58
N SER A 6 22.52 -7.95 27.48
CA SER A 6 22.80 -6.82 26.58
C SER A 6 22.24 -6.98 25.15
N ALA A 7 21.46 -8.03 24.86
CA ALA A 7 20.82 -8.20 23.54
C ALA A 7 19.39 -7.61 23.45
N ALA A 8 18.85 -7.04 24.54
CA ALA A 8 17.48 -6.50 24.60
C ALA A 8 17.40 -4.96 24.57
N ALA A 9 18.54 -4.28 24.42
CA ALA A 9 18.59 -2.83 24.32
C ALA A 9 18.70 -2.41 22.84
N GLU A 10 17.82 -1.50 22.41
CA GLU A 10 17.81 -0.81 21.10
C GLU A 10 16.96 -1.39 19.96
N THR A 11 15.75 -1.87 20.26
CA THR A 11 14.66 -1.67 19.28
C THR A 11 14.08 -0.27 19.53
N LYS A 12 14.66 0.79 18.94
CA LYS A 12 13.94 2.08 18.87
C LYS A 12 12.59 1.78 18.25
N ALA A 13 11.52 1.84 19.04
CA ALA A 13 10.18 1.46 18.60
C ALA A 13 9.82 2.31 17.39
N LYS A 14 9.91 1.74 16.18
CA LYS A 14 9.53 2.46 14.97
C LYS A 14 8.04 2.77 15.08
N ILE A 15 7.70 4.04 14.94
CA ILE A 15 6.34 4.53 15.00
C ILE A 15 5.72 4.37 13.61
N ASN A 16 4.50 3.85 13.55
CA ASN A 16 3.72 3.78 12.33
C ASN A 16 3.38 5.22 11.87
N PRO A 17 3.79 5.64 10.66
CA PRO A 17 3.57 7.00 10.18
C PRO A 17 2.10 7.38 9.99
N PHE A 18 1.20 6.39 9.90
CA PHE A 18 -0.22 6.59 9.66
C PHE A 18 -0.99 6.75 10.98
N THR A 19 -0.81 5.82 11.92
CA THR A 19 -1.53 5.80 13.19
C THR A 19 -0.82 6.58 14.32
N ARG A 20 0.46 6.92 14.12
CA ARG A 20 1.36 7.51 15.16
C ARG A 20 1.53 6.63 16.40
N MET A 21 1.20 5.35 16.30
CA MET A 21 1.40 4.36 17.35
C MET A 21 2.64 3.50 17.06
N PRO A 22 3.29 2.91 18.07
CA PRO A 22 4.33 1.90 17.84
C PRO A 22 3.79 0.73 17.01
N TYR A 23 4.59 0.22 16.08
CA TYR A 23 4.21 -0.98 15.31
C TYR A 23 3.94 -2.17 16.24
N SER A 24 2.86 -2.91 15.95
CA SER A 24 2.45 -4.09 16.70
C SER A 24 3.42 -5.26 16.54
N LYS A 25 3.37 -6.23 17.46
CA LYS A 25 4.13 -7.49 17.32
C LYS A 25 3.74 -8.25 16.04
N LYS A 26 2.46 -8.20 15.66
CA LYS A 26 1.93 -8.84 14.44
C LYS A 26 2.57 -8.24 13.19
N TYR A 27 2.73 -6.91 13.14
CA TYR A 27 3.43 -6.24 12.05
C TYR A 27 4.84 -6.78 11.83
N TRP A 28 5.63 -6.91 12.90
CA TRP A 28 7.02 -7.38 12.78
C TRP A 28 7.10 -8.84 12.31
N GLN A 29 6.20 -9.71 12.76
CA GLN A 29 6.11 -11.09 12.29
C GLN A 29 5.77 -11.17 10.78
N ILE A 30 4.90 -10.27 10.31
CA ILE A 30 4.56 -10.18 8.89
C ILE A 30 5.72 -9.57 8.09
N TRP A 31 6.40 -8.56 8.64
CA TRP A 31 7.54 -7.88 8.05
C TRP A 31 8.66 -8.84 7.69
N GLU A 32 9.03 -9.72 8.61
CA GLU A 32 10.09 -10.72 8.41
C GLU A 32 9.81 -11.66 7.24
N LYS A 33 8.54 -12.01 7.01
CA LYS A 33 8.12 -12.88 5.92
C LYS A 33 8.09 -12.13 4.59
N ARG A 34 7.50 -10.93 4.57
CA ARG A 34 7.27 -10.21 3.31
C ARG A 34 8.55 -9.67 2.69
N ARG A 35 9.58 -9.32 3.48
CA ARG A 35 10.88 -8.86 2.97
C ARG A 35 11.64 -9.92 2.17
N ASN A 36 11.26 -11.19 2.31
CA ASN A 36 11.84 -12.32 1.57
C ASN A 36 11.06 -12.63 0.28
N LEU A 37 10.03 -11.84 -0.08
CA LEU A 37 9.30 -12.03 -1.33
C LEU A 37 10.17 -11.62 -2.53
N PRO A 38 10.09 -12.33 -3.67
CA PRO A 38 10.94 -12.07 -4.85
C PRO A 38 10.93 -10.62 -5.34
N VAL A 39 9.80 -9.91 -5.22
CA VAL A 39 9.71 -8.49 -5.64
C VAL A 39 10.70 -7.58 -4.91
N TRP A 40 11.13 -7.91 -3.69
CA TRP A 40 12.02 -7.05 -2.91
C TRP A 40 13.40 -6.85 -3.53
N GLU A 41 13.91 -7.83 -4.29
CA GLU A 41 15.15 -7.71 -5.05
C GLU A 41 15.09 -6.59 -6.11
N TYR A 42 13.89 -6.26 -6.57
CA TYR A 42 13.66 -5.30 -7.65
C TYR A 42 13.15 -3.95 -7.14
N LYS A 43 13.07 -3.73 -5.82
CA LYS A 43 12.45 -2.54 -5.24
C LYS A 43 13.09 -1.24 -5.73
N GLU A 44 14.42 -1.16 -5.71
CA GLU A 44 15.13 0.06 -6.11
C GLU A 44 14.92 0.38 -7.59
N LYS A 45 15.09 -0.62 -8.45
CA LYS A 45 14.83 -0.52 -9.89
C LYS A 45 13.37 -0.13 -10.18
N PHE A 46 12.41 -0.70 -9.46
CA PHE A 46 11.00 -0.33 -9.59
C PHE A 46 10.78 1.15 -9.26
N MET A 47 11.36 1.65 -8.16
CA MET A 47 11.22 3.04 -7.74
C MET A 47 11.86 4.03 -8.72
N GLU A 48 12.98 3.66 -9.34
CA GLU A 48 13.61 4.42 -10.42
C GLU A 48 12.71 4.51 -11.65
N ILE A 49 12.19 3.37 -12.13
CA ILE A 49 11.29 3.33 -13.29
C ILE A 49 10.01 4.13 -12.99
N LEU A 50 9.48 4.03 -11.77
CA LEU A 50 8.29 4.78 -11.32
C LEU A 50 8.54 6.29 -11.31
N HIS A 51 9.77 6.69 -10.99
CA HIS A 51 10.13 8.10 -10.99
C HIS A 51 10.21 8.69 -12.40
N ASN A 52 10.77 7.93 -13.33
CA ASN A 52 11.14 8.41 -14.66
C ASN A 52 10.05 8.19 -15.72
N ASN A 53 9.03 7.37 -15.45
CA ASN A 53 8.02 6.99 -16.43
C ASN A 53 6.60 7.24 -15.90
N GLN A 54 5.71 7.73 -16.78
CA GLN A 54 4.30 7.91 -16.45
C GLN A 54 3.53 6.59 -16.40
N CYS A 55 3.97 5.58 -17.15
CA CYS A 55 3.38 4.26 -17.24
C CYS A 55 4.50 3.21 -17.27
N MET A 56 4.24 2.04 -16.68
CA MET A 56 5.15 0.90 -16.75
C MET A 56 4.35 -0.41 -16.77
N THR A 57 4.95 -1.46 -17.28
CA THR A 57 4.40 -2.83 -17.18
C THR A 57 5.26 -3.64 -16.23
N LEU A 58 4.63 -4.23 -15.22
CA LEU A 58 5.29 -5.12 -14.27
C LEU A 58 4.86 -6.57 -14.54
N VAL A 59 5.83 -7.43 -14.80
CA VAL A 59 5.62 -8.87 -15.00
C VAL A 59 6.31 -9.65 -13.90
N GLY A 60 5.68 -10.71 -13.42
CA GLY A 60 6.28 -11.65 -12.47
C GLY A 60 5.31 -12.77 -12.13
N GLU A 61 5.81 -13.84 -11.54
CA GLU A 61 5.01 -15.03 -11.24
C GLU A 61 3.97 -14.81 -10.13
N THR A 62 2.93 -15.64 -10.09
CA THR A 62 1.95 -15.64 -8.98
C THR A 62 2.69 -15.94 -7.67
N GLY A 63 2.34 -15.23 -6.60
CA GLY A 63 3.02 -15.38 -5.30
C GLY A 63 4.31 -14.57 -5.16
N SER A 64 4.78 -13.88 -6.20
CA SER A 64 6.00 -13.06 -6.11
C SER A 64 5.86 -11.82 -5.22
N GLY A 65 4.63 -11.44 -4.85
CA GLY A 65 4.36 -10.28 -3.97
C GLY A 65 3.88 -9.01 -4.67
N LYS A 66 3.61 -9.05 -5.99
CA LYS A 66 3.19 -7.86 -6.77
C LYS A 66 2.01 -7.12 -6.15
N THR A 67 0.89 -7.81 -5.97
CA THR A 67 -0.37 -7.20 -5.54
C THR A 67 -0.35 -6.69 -4.09
N THR A 68 0.57 -7.19 -3.26
CA THR A 68 0.68 -6.75 -1.86
C THR A 68 1.75 -5.67 -1.69
N GLN A 69 2.94 -5.84 -2.28
CA GLN A 69 4.09 -4.95 -2.00
C GLN A 69 4.12 -3.70 -2.90
N ILE A 70 3.78 -3.84 -4.18
CA ILE A 70 3.89 -2.73 -5.15
C ILE A 70 2.97 -1.56 -4.77
N PRO A 71 1.69 -1.77 -4.41
CA PRO A 71 0.83 -0.66 -3.98
C PRO A 71 1.35 0.05 -2.74
N GLN A 72 2.00 -0.65 -1.80
CA GLN A 72 2.58 -0.02 -0.60
C GLN A 72 3.77 0.87 -0.97
N TRP A 73 4.62 0.46 -1.90
CA TRP A 73 5.73 1.31 -2.37
C TRP A 73 5.23 2.52 -3.14
N CYS A 74 4.16 2.37 -3.91
CA CYS A 74 3.47 3.48 -4.55
C CYS A 74 2.90 4.46 -3.51
N VAL A 75 2.32 3.97 -2.41
CA VAL A 75 1.84 4.82 -1.30
C VAL A 75 3.02 5.62 -0.71
N ASP A 76 4.14 4.97 -0.42
CA ASP A 76 5.34 5.63 0.10
C ASP A 76 5.86 6.70 -0.88
N TYR A 77 5.95 6.37 -2.18
CA TYR A 77 6.38 7.27 -3.25
C TYR A 77 5.51 8.54 -3.32
N VAL A 78 4.20 8.35 -3.27
CA VAL A 78 3.19 9.41 -3.39
C VAL A 78 3.17 10.28 -2.13
N ARG A 79 3.33 9.67 -0.94
CA ARG A 79 3.41 10.36 0.35
C ARG A 79 4.63 11.26 0.46
N GLN A 80 5.80 10.80 -0.01
CA GLN A 80 7.04 11.59 0.01
C GLN A 80 6.97 12.82 -0.91
N ARG A 81 6.10 12.81 -1.92
CA ARG A 81 5.87 13.90 -2.88
C ARG A 81 4.59 14.69 -2.60
N ALA A 82 3.96 14.47 -1.45
CA ALA A 82 2.71 15.13 -1.12
C ALA A 82 2.91 16.63 -0.94
N ILE A 83 2.17 17.42 -1.72
CA ILE A 83 2.04 18.86 -1.52
C ILE A 83 0.93 19.09 -0.49
N PRO A 84 1.12 19.97 0.52
CA PRO A 84 0.08 20.30 1.48
C PRO A 84 -1.24 20.65 0.78
N GLY A 85 -2.35 20.03 1.21
CA GLY A 85 -3.68 20.26 0.64
C GLY A 85 -4.06 19.37 -0.55
N GLN A 86 -3.15 18.60 -1.14
CA GLN A 86 -3.49 17.61 -2.17
C GLN A 86 -3.75 16.23 -1.58
N ARG A 87 -4.97 15.72 -1.77
CA ARG A 87 -5.30 14.32 -1.46
C ARG A 87 -4.70 13.41 -2.51
N ARG A 88 -4.04 12.33 -2.09
CA ARG A 88 -3.40 11.37 -2.97
C ARG A 88 -3.87 9.96 -2.63
N LEU A 89 -4.10 9.15 -3.66
CA LEU A 89 -4.71 7.83 -3.55
C LEU A 89 -3.98 6.87 -4.48
N VAL A 90 -3.57 5.72 -3.97
CA VAL A 90 -3.18 4.58 -4.81
C VAL A 90 -4.39 3.69 -4.95
N ALA A 91 -4.75 3.34 -6.18
CA ALA A 91 -5.83 2.41 -6.46
C ALA A 91 -5.27 1.20 -7.20
N CYS A 92 -5.57 0.00 -6.70
CA CYS A 92 -5.20 -1.25 -7.35
C CYS A 92 -6.47 -1.99 -7.75
N THR A 93 -6.56 -2.36 -9.02
CA THR A 93 -7.69 -3.10 -9.57
C THR A 93 -7.51 -4.59 -9.35
N GLN A 94 -8.61 -5.29 -9.10
CA GLN A 94 -8.67 -6.75 -8.96
C GLN A 94 -9.88 -7.27 -9.75
N PRO A 95 -9.70 -8.27 -10.61
CA PRO A 95 -10.80 -8.75 -11.47
C PRO A 95 -11.91 -9.46 -10.68
N ARG A 96 -11.65 -9.85 -9.43
CA ARG A 96 -12.60 -10.58 -8.57
C ARG A 96 -12.84 -9.83 -7.26
N ARG A 97 -14.11 -9.74 -6.85
CA ARG A 97 -14.53 -9.12 -5.57
C ARG A 97 -13.78 -9.70 -4.37
N VAL A 98 -13.73 -11.04 -4.28
CA VAL A 98 -13.06 -11.75 -3.18
C VAL A 98 -11.56 -11.43 -3.12
N ALA A 99 -10.92 -11.21 -4.27
CA ALA A 99 -9.51 -10.81 -4.32
C ALA A 99 -9.30 -9.37 -3.83
N ALA A 100 -10.17 -8.43 -4.22
CA ALA A 100 -10.11 -7.05 -3.73
C ALA A 100 -10.23 -6.98 -2.19
N MET A 101 -11.21 -7.70 -1.63
CA MET A 101 -11.45 -7.73 -0.19
C MET A 101 -10.30 -8.40 0.57
N SER A 102 -9.87 -9.58 0.12
CA SER A 102 -8.84 -10.36 0.83
C SER A 102 -7.47 -9.70 0.78
N VAL A 103 -7.09 -9.11 -0.36
CA VAL A 103 -5.83 -8.37 -0.47
C VAL A 103 -5.88 -7.08 0.33
N ALA A 104 -7.00 -6.35 0.33
CA ALA A 104 -7.13 -5.15 1.17
C ALA A 104 -6.98 -5.47 2.65
N ALA A 105 -7.65 -6.52 3.15
CA ALA A 105 -7.52 -6.97 4.53
C ALA A 105 -6.07 -7.40 4.85
N ARG A 106 -5.45 -8.16 3.95
CA ARG A 106 -4.04 -8.58 4.08
C ARG A 106 -3.09 -7.38 4.14
N VAL A 107 -3.32 -6.39 3.29
CA VAL A 107 -2.45 -5.22 3.19
C VAL A 107 -2.66 -4.25 4.35
N ALA A 108 -3.88 -4.15 4.89
CA ALA A 108 -4.14 -3.43 6.13
C ALA A 108 -3.34 -4.03 7.30
N ASP A 109 -3.32 -5.36 7.42
CA ASP A 109 -2.50 -6.09 8.39
C ASP A 109 -0.99 -5.84 8.18
N GLU A 110 -0.54 -5.84 6.93
CA GLU A 110 0.86 -5.57 6.55
C GLU A 110 1.31 -4.13 6.81
N MET A 111 0.38 -3.18 6.78
CA MET A 111 0.63 -1.77 7.09
C MET A 111 0.35 -1.42 8.56
N ASP A 112 -0.12 -2.39 9.36
CA ASP A 112 -0.52 -2.23 10.76
C ASP A 112 -1.57 -1.13 10.96
N VAL A 113 -2.58 -1.12 10.08
CA VAL A 113 -3.70 -0.18 10.07
C VAL A 113 -5.03 -0.93 10.09
N GLN A 114 -6.10 -0.22 10.46
CA GLN A 114 -7.44 -0.79 10.42
C GLN A 114 -7.97 -0.80 8.98
N LEU A 115 -8.50 -1.93 8.53
CA LEU A 115 -9.21 -2.02 7.26
C LEU A 115 -10.36 -1.02 7.21
N GLY A 116 -10.45 -0.26 6.12
CA GLY A 116 -11.41 0.81 5.93
C GLY A 116 -10.89 2.19 6.34
N GLN A 117 -9.74 2.28 7.03
CA GLN A 117 -9.06 3.56 7.28
C GLN A 117 -8.07 3.85 6.16
N GLU A 118 -6.77 3.70 6.37
CA GLU A 118 -5.74 4.02 5.37
C GLU A 118 -5.72 3.05 4.19
N VAL A 119 -6.02 1.77 4.45
CA VAL A 119 -6.19 0.73 3.44
C VAL A 119 -7.65 0.31 3.41
N GLY A 120 -8.25 0.24 2.23
CA GLY A 120 -9.65 -0.13 2.06
C GLY A 120 -9.96 -0.81 0.74
N TYR A 121 -11.22 -1.17 0.53
CA TYR A 121 -11.69 -1.68 -0.76
C TYR A 121 -13.02 -1.07 -1.20
N SER A 122 -13.27 -1.12 -2.51
CA SER A 122 -14.52 -0.69 -3.13
C SER A 122 -14.96 -1.70 -4.18
N ILE A 123 -16.10 -2.33 -3.92
CA ILE A 123 -16.71 -3.33 -4.81
C ILE A 123 -18.18 -2.96 -5.00
N ARG A 124 -18.83 -3.59 -5.99
CA ARG A 124 -20.24 -3.31 -6.26
C ARG A 124 -21.08 -3.56 -5.01
N PHE A 125 -21.83 -2.52 -4.58
CA PHE A 125 -22.71 -2.49 -3.41
C PHE A 125 -22.00 -2.51 -2.05
N GLU A 126 -20.68 -2.38 -2.00
CA GLU A 126 -19.95 -2.41 -0.72
C GLU A 126 -18.66 -1.58 -0.80
N ASP A 127 -18.60 -0.53 0.01
CA ASP A 127 -17.44 0.36 0.13
C ASP A 127 -16.91 0.32 1.57
N CYS A 128 -15.70 -0.21 1.73
CA CYS A 128 -14.97 -0.24 2.99
C CYS A 128 -13.80 0.74 2.90
N VAL A 129 -14.10 2.03 2.99
CA VAL A 129 -13.14 3.15 2.85
C VAL A 129 -13.56 4.32 3.75
N SER A 130 -12.62 5.23 4.03
CA SER A 130 -12.86 6.46 4.79
C SER A 130 -12.20 7.68 4.11
N ALA A 131 -12.33 8.85 4.75
CA ALA A 131 -11.60 10.04 4.33
C ALA A 131 -10.07 9.86 4.42
N GLN A 132 -9.60 8.93 5.25
CA GLN A 132 -8.18 8.64 5.49
C GLN A 132 -7.61 7.63 4.49
N THR A 133 -8.44 7.01 3.65
CA THR A 133 -7.98 5.99 2.69
C THR A 133 -7.00 6.58 1.67
N ILE A 134 -5.81 6.00 1.66
CA ILE A 134 -4.70 6.30 0.75
C ILE A 134 -4.36 5.13 -0.17
N LEU A 135 -4.80 3.91 0.18
CA LEU A 135 -4.69 2.72 -0.66
C LEU A 135 -6.05 2.04 -0.79
N LYS A 136 -6.55 1.92 -2.01
CA LYS A 136 -7.86 1.32 -2.31
C LYS A 136 -7.71 0.15 -3.28
N TYR A 137 -8.14 -1.04 -2.87
CA TYR A 137 -8.35 -2.15 -3.78
C TYR A 137 -9.77 -2.10 -4.34
N CYS A 138 -9.95 -2.25 -5.64
CA CYS A 138 -11.27 -2.17 -6.23
C CYS A 138 -11.46 -3.16 -7.37
N THR A 139 -12.71 -3.48 -7.68
CA THR A 139 -13.01 -4.21 -8.91
C THR A 139 -13.03 -3.29 -10.12
N ASP A 140 -12.70 -3.80 -11.29
CA ASP A 140 -12.66 -3.05 -12.56
C ASP A 140 -13.94 -2.23 -12.81
N GLY A 141 -15.11 -2.80 -12.50
CA GLY A 141 -16.39 -2.07 -12.64
C GLY A 141 -16.54 -0.87 -11.70
N MET A 142 -15.94 -0.91 -10.51
CA MET A 142 -15.90 0.23 -9.58
C MET A 142 -14.83 1.25 -9.98
N PHE A 143 -13.76 0.79 -10.64
CA PHE A 143 -12.70 1.65 -11.16
C PHE A 143 -13.22 2.64 -12.20
N PHE A 144 -14.09 2.22 -13.12
CA PHE A 144 -14.73 3.14 -14.07
C PHE A 144 -15.55 4.23 -13.37
N GLY A 145 -16.19 3.89 -12.25
CA GLY A 145 -16.87 4.86 -11.39
C GLY A 145 -15.89 5.86 -10.77
N LEU A 146 -14.74 5.38 -10.28
CA LEU A 146 -13.66 6.21 -9.74
C LEU A 146 -13.07 7.15 -10.81
N PHE A 147 -12.84 6.65 -12.03
CA PHE A 147 -12.27 7.41 -13.14
C PHE A 147 -13.14 8.61 -13.51
N LYS A 148 -14.47 8.44 -13.52
CA LYS A 148 -15.43 9.53 -13.79
C LYS A 148 -15.40 10.65 -12.74
N TYR A 149 -15.06 10.36 -11.48
CA TYR A 149 -14.90 11.38 -10.43
C TYR A 149 -13.55 12.11 -10.51
N VAL A 150 -12.52 11.46 -11.04
CA VAL A 150 -11.16 12.01 -11.16
C VAL A 150 -10.99 12.86 -12.43
N GLU A 151 -11.92 12.71 -13.39
CA GLU A 151 -11.86 13.27 -14.75
C GLU A 151 -11.88 14.81 -14.84
N LYS A 152 -12.18 15.56 -13.77
CA LYS A 152 -12.23 17.03 -13.88
C LYS A 152 -10.97 17.81 -13.54
N ARG A 153 -10.00 17.32 -12.74
CA ARG A 153 -8.79 18.14 -12.41
C ARG A 153 -7.49 17.40 -12.05
N ILE A 154 -7.44 16.07 -11.97
CA ILE A 154 -6.33 15.40 -11.23
C ILE A 154 -5.37 14.57 -12.10
N TYR A 155 -5.69 14.29 -13.37
CA TYR A 155 -4.78 13.53 -14.25
C TYR A 155 -3.46 14.26 -14.57
N GLN A 156 -3.45 15.59 -14.51
CA GLN A 156 -2.23 16.36 -14.76
C GLN A 156 -1.38 16.60 -13.50
N ASP A 157 -1.91 16.33 -12.30
CA ASP A 157 -1.28 16.76 -11.05
C ASP A 157 -1.04 15.57 -10.09
N LYS A 158 -0.21 14.62 -10.56
CA LYS A 158 0.67 13.69 -9.82
C LYS A 158 0.15 13.04 -8.52
N GLY A 159 -1.14 12.81 -8.32
CA GLY A 159 -1.68 12.32 -7.04
C GLY A 159 -2.21 10.89 -7.01
N VAL A 160 -2.33 10.22 -8.15
CA VAL A 160 -3.00 8.91 -8.24
C VAL A 160 -2.16 7.92 -9.02
N ILE A 161 -1.88 6.75 -8.42
CA ILE A 161 -1.24 5.62 -9.09
C ILE A 161 -2.27 4.51 -9.23
N PHE A 162 -2.43 4.02 -10.46
CA PHE A 162 -3.29 2.90 -10.79
C PHE A 162 -2.45 1.66 -11.04
N LEU A 163 -2.79 0.57 -10.36
CA LEU A 163 -2.12 -0.73 -10.43
C LEU A 163 -3.06 -1.84 -10.88
#